data_AF-A0A354J523-F1
#
_entry.id   AF-A0A354J523-F1
#
_cell.length_a   1.000
_cell.length_b   1.000
_cell.length_c   1.000
_cell.angle_alpha   90.00
_cell.angle_beta   90.00
_cell.angle_gamma   90.00
#
_symmetry.space_group_name_H-M   'P 1'
#
loop_
_entity.id
_entity.type
_entity.pdbx_description
1 polymer ?
#
loop_
_entity_poly.entity_id
_entity_poly.type
_entity_poly.pdbx_seq_one_letter_code
_entity_poly.pdbx_strand_id
1 'polypeptide(L)'
;MIVAAHAGTGKTYLAEMYPDKVIDFVCMPYKYLLSADKKDHEVCKAEPNLIMRPEWPDNYAAELISMRDSEEIILIPPVIPVLQMLNIEEIPYFLVYPQREAKEAYLRRYIDRGNSETFLDIFIQGWDLFLVGMETHTGGQHIVLKPHEFLSDALAVFPLDQHG
;
A
#
# COMPACT_ATOMS: atom_id res chain seq x y z
N MET A 1 10.26 7.52 7.00
CA MET A 1 9.04 8.21 6.46
C MET A 1 7.99 7.19 6.07
N ILE A 2 6.69 7.39 6.36
CA ILE A 2 5.62 6.41 6.02
C ILE A 2 4.79 6.88 4.82
N VAL A 3 4.54 5.98 3.87
CA VAL A 3 3.71 6.23 2.68
C VAL A 3 2.69 5.10 2.53
N ALA A 4 1.42 5.41 2.79
CA ALA A 4 0.31 4.50 2.57
C ALA A 4 -0.17 4.60 1.12
N ALA A 5 0.16 3.61 0.29
CA ALA A 5 -0.11 3.65 -1.15
C ALA A 5 -0.96 2.48 -1.66
N HIS A 6 -2.00 2.78 -2.45
CA HIS A 6 -2.90 1.79 -3.05
C HIS A 6 -2.15 0.71 -3.85
N ALA A 7 -2.76 -0.48 -4.05
CA ALA A 7 -2.21 -1.49 -4.95
C ALA A 7 -2.07 -0.92 -6.38
N GLY A 8 -1.14 -1.43 -7.19
CA GLY A 8 -0.95 -0.92 -8.58
C GLY A 8 -0.30 0.46 -8.72
N THR A 9 0.04 1.15 -7.63
CA THR A 9 0.74 2.46 -7.63
C THR A 9 2.25 2.37 -7.87
N GLY A 10 2.83 1.16 -7.85
CA GLY A 10 4.27 0.94 -8.10
C GLY A 10 5.15 0.74 -6.87
N LYS A 11 4.58 0.43 -5.70
CA LYS A 11 5.34 0.23 -4.44
C LYS A 11 6.54 -0.73 -4.59
N THR A 12 6.28 -1.97 -5.00
CA THR A 12 7.30 -3.01 -5.14
C THR A 12 8.39 -2.59 -6.11
N TYR A 13 8.02 -2.02 -7.26
CA TYR A 13 8.96 -1.50 -8.24
C TYR A 13 9.85 -0.39 -7.66
N LEU A 14 9.28 0.52 -6.85
CA LEU A 14 10.04 1.58 -6.21
C LEU A 14 11.02 1.04 -5.17
N ALA A 15 10.61 0.05 -4.37
CA ALA A 15 11.48 -0.62 -3.41
C ALA A 15 12.63 -1.37 -4.09
N GLU A 16 12.36 -2.02 -5.23
CA GLU A 16 13.40 -2.69 -6.04
C GLU A 16 14.39 -1.71 -6.68
N MET A 17 13.94 -0.51 -7.07
CA MET A 17 14.84 0.53 -7.60
C MET A 17 15.74 1.16 -6.53
N TYR A 18 15.27 1.22 -5.28
CA TYR A 18 15.99 1.86 -4.17
C TYR A 18 16.01 0.95 -2.93
N PRO A 19 16.65 -0.23 -3.00
CA PRO A 19 16.57 -1.25 -1.96
C PRO A 19 17.16 -0.82 -0.61
N ASP A 20 18.09 0.14 -0.61
CA ASP A 20 18.72 0.68 0.61
C ASP A 20 17.99 1.91 1.18
N LYS A 21 16.93 2.38 0.52
CA LYS A 21 16.19 3.60 0.91
C LYS A 21 14.69 3.37 1.05
N VAL A 22 14.14 2.30 0.50
CA VAL A 22 12.70 2.08 0.38
C VAL A 22 12.35 0.64 0.75
N ILE A 23 11.47 0.49 1.74
CA ILE A 23 10.94 -0.80 2.18
C ILE A 23 9.50 -0.95 1.66
N ASP A 24 9.21 -2.00 0.89
CA ASP A 24 7.83 -2.44 0.62
C ASP A 24 7.32 -3.28 1.80
N PHE A 25 6.76 -2.61 2.81
CA PHE A 25 6.29 -3.26 4.03
C PHE A 25 4.91 -3.86 3.81
N VAL A 26 4.90 -5.08 3.27
CA VAL A 26 3.68 -5.81 2.91
C VAL A 26 2.92 -6.31 4.14
N CYS A 27 1.60 -6.11 4.15
CA CYS A 27 0.77 -6.51 5.29
C CYS A 27 0.35 -7.99 5.28
N MET A 28 0.57 -8.73 4.19
CA MET A 28 0.05 -10.09 4.00
C MET A 28 0.47 -11.08 5.10
N PRO A 29 1.76 -11.13 5.52
CA PRO A 29 2.20 -12.02 6.60
C PRO A 29 1.53 -11.73 7.96
N TYR A 30 1.13 -10.48 8.18
CA TYR A 30 0.47 -10.01 9.39
C TYR A 30 -1.06 -10.16 9.33
N LYS A 31 -1.64 -10.10 8.13
CA LYS A 31 -3.08 -10.22 7.91
C LYS A 31 -3.55 -11.67 7.92
N TYR A 32 -2.77 -12.57 7.35
CA TYR A 32 -3.18 -13.95 7.12
C TYR A 32 -2.15 -14.98 7.60
N LEU A 33 -2.64 -16.18 7.95
CA LEU A 33 -1.81 -17.37 8.13
C LEU A 33 -1.39 -17.89 6.75
N LEU A 34 -0.16 -17.54 6.33
CA LEU A 34 0.42 -18.00 5.07
C LEU A 34 1.15 -19.34 5.27
N SER A 35 1.06 -20.25 4.31
CA SER A 35 1.90 -21.46 4.29
C SER A 35 3.34 -21.11 3.91
N ALA A 36 4.31 -21.85 4.43
CA ALA A 36 5.74 -21.58 4.23
C ALA A 36 6.19 -21.53 2.76
N ASP A 37 5.43 -22.17 1.85
CA ASP A 37 5.74 -22.23 0.42
C ASP A 37 5.30 -20.98 -0.37
N LYS A 38 4.56 -20.07 0.26
CA LYS A 38 4.02 -18.86 -0.40
C LYS A 38 5.02 -17.72 -0.35
N LYS A 39 5.88 -17.66 -1.37
CA LYS A 39 6.89 -16.60 -1.53
C LYS A 39 6.36 -15.32 -2.17
N ASP A 40 5.30 -15.42 -2.99
CA ASP A 40 4.74 -14.26 -3.69
C ASP A 40 3.47 -13.74 -2.99
N HIS A 41 3.65 -12.65 -2.25
CA HIS A 41 2.56 -12.02 -1.51
C HIS A 41 1.49 -11.36 -2.41
N GLU A 42 1.82 -11.00 -3.66
CA GLU A 42 0.87 -10.38 -4.59
C GLU A 42 -0.13 -11.42 -5.11
N VAL A 43 0.37 -12.61 -5.48
CA VAL A 43 -0.46 -13.75 -5.88
C VAL A 43 -1.37 -14.18 -4.72
N CYS A 44 -0.84 -14.19 -3.50
CA CYS A 44 -1.61 -14.61 -2.34
C CYS A 44 -2.79 -13.68 -2.01
N LYS A 45 -2.78 -12.40 -2.39
CA LYS A 45 -3.83 -11.42 -2.03
C LYS A 45 -5.25 -11.84 -2.41
N ALA A 46 -5.38 -12.67 -3.43
CA ALA A 46 -6.65 -13.11 -3.98
C ALA A 46 -6.90 -14.61 -3.82
N GLU A 47 -6.14 -15.29 -2.98
CA GLU A 47 -6.34 -16.72 -2.76
C GLU A 47 -7.64 -17.00 -1.99
N PRO A 48 -8.43 -18.00 -2.41
CA PRO A 48 -9.58 -18.43 -1.65
C PRO A 48 -9.12 -19.13 -0.36
N ASN A 49 -9.83 -18.90 0.74
CA ASN A 49 -9.63 -19.54 2.06
C ASN A 49 -8.43 -19.05 2.89
N LEU A 50 -7.97 -17.80 2.69
CA LEU A 50 -7.01 -17.20 3.61
C LEU A 50 -7.62 -17.05 5.01
N ILE A 51 -6.94 -17.61 6.01
CA ILE A 51 -7.35 -17.51 7.42
C ILE A 51 -6.74 -16.23 8.01
N MET A 52 -7.61 -15.29 8.39
CA MET A 52 -7.19 -14.04 9.02
C MET A 52 -6.58 -14.31 10.39
N ARG A 53 -5.47 -13.62 10.71
CA ARG A 53 -4.87 -13.69 12.04
C ARG A 53 -5.74 -12.97 13.06
N PRO A 54 -5.89 -13.49 14.29
CA PRO A 54 -6.69 -12.84 15.32
C PRO A 54 -6.10 -11.50 15.78
N GLU A 55 -4.78 -11.29 15.61
CA GLU A 55 -4.10 -10.05 15.97
C GLU A 55 -4.16 -8.99 14.86
N TRP A 56 -4.77 -9.27 13.70
CA TRP A 56 -4.90 -8.30 12.64
C TRP A 56 -5.95 -7.22 13.00
N PRO A 57 -5.67 -5.91 12.82
CA PRO A 57 -4.46 -5.30 12.24
C PRO A 57 -3.40 -4.85 13.26
N ASP A 58 -3.62 -5.07 14.56
CA ASP A 58 -2.78 -4.55 15.65
C ASP A 58 -1.33 -5.03 15.57
N ASN A 59 -1.10 -6.29 15.16
CA ASN A 59 0.24 -6.83 14.98
C ASN A 59 1.06 -6.08 13.91
N TYR A 60 0.42 -5.71 12.81
CA TYR A 60 1.04 -4.95 11.72
C TYR A 60 1.30 -3.50 12.12
N ALA A 61 0.34 -2.90 12.82
CA ALA A 61 0.45 -1.55 13.35
C ALA A 61 1.62 -1.44 14.36
N ALA A 62 1.74 -2.40 15.29
CA ALA A 62 2.82 -2.43 16.27
C ALA A 62 4.21 -2.52 15.61
N GLU A 63 4.37 -3.37 14.59
CA GLU A 63 5.64 -3.47 13.87
C GLU A 63 5.95 -2.16 13.12
N LEU A 64 4.97 -1.57 12.43
CA LEU A 64 5.14 -0.30 11.74
C LEU A 64 5.60 0.82 12.69
N ILE A 65 5.01 0.90 13.90
CA ILE A 65 5.41 1.88 14.92
C ILE A 65 6.86 1.64 15.38
N SER A 66 7.30 0.39 15.46
CA SER A 66 8.69 0.06 15.83
C SER A 66 9.70 0.54 14.79
N MET A 67 9.27 0.66 13.53
CA MET A 67 10.08 1.13 12.40
C MET A 67 10.00 2.65 12.19
N ARG A 68 9.23 3.39 12.99
CA ARG A 68 8.93 4.82 12.75
C ARG A 68 10.18 5.72 12.66
N ASP A 69 11.24 5.35 13.37
CA ASP A 69 12.51 6.09 13.44
C ASP A 69 13.50 5.65 12.33
N SER A 70 13.07 4.78 11.39
CA SER A 70 13.90 4.43 10.22
C SER A 70 14.12 5.64 9.31
N GLU A 71 15.35 5.76 8.82
CA GLU A 71 15.73 6.74 7.79
C GLU A 71 15.16 6.38 6.40
N GLU A 72 14.64 5.16 6.24
CA GLU A 72 14.06 4.66 4.99
C GLU A 72 12.61 5.15 4.78
N ILE A 73 12.15 5.04 3.54
CA ILE A 73 10.75 5.20 3.17
C ILE A 73 10.04 3.86 3.34
N ILE A 74 9.05 3.81 4.21
CA ILE A 74 8.26 2.62 4.48
C ILE A 74 6.95 2.73 3.69
N LEU A 75 6.80 1.89 2.67
CA LEU A 75 5.59 1.81 1.86
C LEU A 75 4.63 0.79 2.47
N ILE A 76 3.41 1.21 2.79
CA ILE A 76 2.37 0.35 3.35
C ILE A 76 1.11 0.36 2.46
N PRO A 77 0.25 -0.66 2.51
CA PRO A 77 -1.10 -0.53 1.98
C PRO A 77 -1.96 0.38 2.88
N PRO A 78 -2.90 1.15 2.30
CA PRO A 78 -3.82 1.99 3.07
C PRO A 78 -4.88 1.12 3.77
N VAL A 79 -4.59 0.75 5.01
CA VAL A 79 -5.49 -0.01 5.89
C VAL A 79 -6.10 0.94 6.90
N ILE A 80 -7.41 1.21 6.80
CA ILE A 80 -8.10 2.25 7.58
C ILE A 80 -7.79 2.21 9.09
N PRO A 81 -7.90 1.07 9.80
CA PRO A 81 -7.55 1.02 11.22
C PRO A 81 -6.09 1.42 11.52
N VAL A 82 -5.15 1.08 10.62
CA VAL A 82 -3.74 1.47 10.77
C VAL A 82 -3.56 2.95 10.51
N LEU A 83 -4.23 3.54 9.52
CA LEU A 83 -4.20 4.99 9.29
C LEU A 83 -4.80 5.76 10.48
N GLN A 84 -5.86 5.23 11.09
CA GLN A 84 -6.45 5.79 12.31
C GLN A 84 -5.49 5.72 13.49
N MET A 85 -4.78 4.60 13.67
CA MET A 85 -3.71 4.50 14.67
C MET A 85 -2.62 5.55 14.42
N LEU A 86 -2.13 5.70 13.19
CA LEU A 86 -1.10 6.70 12.87
C LEU A 86 -1.58 8.12 13.22
N ASN A 87 -2.85 8.43 13.00
CA ASN A 87 -3.44 9.71 13.40
C ASN A 87 -3.47 9.90 14.93
N ILE A 88 -3.84 8.85 15.68
CA ILE A 88 -3.91 8.88 17.15
C ILE A 88 -2.52 9.08 17.77
N GLU A 89 -1.51 8.42 17.21
CA GLU A 89 -0.10 8.51 17.63
C GLU A 89 0.61 9.75 17.06
N GLU A 90 -0.11 10.62 16.34
CA GLU A 90 0.43 11.83 15.69
C GLU A 90 1.62 11.56 14.75
N ILE A 91 1.67 10.36 14.15
CA ILE A 91 2.71 9.95 13.22
C ILE A 91 2.38 10.47 11.82
N PRO A 92 3.24 11.32 11.20
CA PRO A 92 2.97 11.85 9.87
C PRO A 92 3.17 10.77 8.79
N TYR A 93 2.28 10.76 7.80
CA TYR A 93 2.38 9.89 6.63
C TYR A 93 1.77 10.55 5.40
N PHE A 94 2.13 10.03 4.24
CA PHE A 94 1.46 10.34 2.98
C PHE A 94 0.42 9.28 2.65
N LEU A 95 -0.77 9.70 2.23
CA LEU A 95 -1.83 8.84 1.73
C LEU A 95 -1.91 8.97 0.21
N VAL A 96 -1.45 7.95 -0.50
CA VAL A 96 -1.33 7.93 -1.96
C VAL A 96 -2.34 7.00 -2.58
N TYR A 97 -3.22 7.54 -3.40
CA TYR A 97 -4.27 6.78 -4.06
C TYR A 97 -4.58 7.36 -5.45
N PRO A 98 -5.11 6.54 -6.36
CA PRO A 98 -5.48 7.03 -7.69
C PRO A 98 -6.68 7.97 -7.65
N GLN A 99 -6.75 8.90 -8.60
CA GLN A 99 -7.99 9.62 -8.87
C GLN A 99 -9.08 8.65 -9.34
N ARG A 100 -10.35 9.01 -9.11
CA ARG A 100 -11.51 8.14 -9.36
C ARG A 100 -11.60 7.62 -10.79
N GLU A 101 -11.24 8.46 -11.76
CA GLU A 101 -11.30 8.16 -13.19
C GLU A 101 -10.19 7.20 -13.65
N ALA A 102 -9.21 6.89 -12.79
CA ALA A 102 -8.11 5.99 -13.14
C ALA A 102 -8.46 4.50 -13.11
N LYS A 103 -9.72 4.14 -12.81
CA LYS A 103 -10.18 2.74 -12.68
C LYS A 103 -9.76 1.85 -13.85
N GLU A 104 -9.99 2.32 -15.08
CA GLU A 104 -9.63 1.58 -16.30
C GLU A 104 -8.11 1.41 -16.48
N ALA A 105 -7.33 2.42 -16.10
CA ALA A 105 -5.87 2.32 -16.15
C ALA A 105 -5.37 1.28 -15.14
N TYR A 106 -5.94 1.24 -13.93
CA TYR A 106 -5.57 0.26 -12.91
C TYR A 106 -6.03 -1.16 -13.27
N LEU A 107 -7.23 -1.30 -13.86
CA LEU A 107 -7.68 -2.58 -14.43
C LEU A 107 -6.65 -3.12 -15.44
N ARG A 108 -6.20 -2.29 -16.38
CA ARG A 108 -5.15 -2.68 -17.34
C ARG A 108 -3.85 -3.05 -16.66
N ARG A 109 -3.38 -2.26 -15.69
CA ARG A 109 -2.16 -2.57 -14.91
C ARG A 109 -2.24 -3.95 -14.25
N TYR A 110 -3.40 -4.34 -13.71
CA TYR A 110 -3.58 -5.64 -13.08
C TYR A 110 -3.66 -6.79 -14.10
N ILE A 111 -4.35 -6.57 -15.22
CA ILE A 111 -4.40 -7.56 -16.31
C ILE A 111 -3.01 -7.79 -16.90
N ASP A 112 -2.26 -6.73 -17.19
CA ASP A 112 -0.91 -6.80 -17.78
C ASP A 112 0.10 -7.51 -16.86
N ARG A 113 -0.12 -7.43 -15.53
CA ARG A 113 0.66 -8.16 -14.52
C ARG A 113 0.26 -9.63 -14.39
N GLY A 114 -0.84 -10.05 -15.00
CA GLY A 114 -1.40 -11.39 -14.86
C GLY A 114 -2.09 -11.65 -13.53
N ASN A 115 -2.62 -10.61 -12.87
CA ASN A 115 -3.41 -10.78 -11.64
C ASN A 115 -4.69 -11.61 -11.93
N SER A 116 -5.12 -12.41 -10.95
CA SER A 116 -6.28 -13.30 -11.09
C SER A 116 -7.62 -12.56 -11.16
N GLU A 117 -8.66 -13.21 -11.67
CA GLU A 117 -10.03 -12.65 -11.66
C GLU A 117 -10.49 -12.28 -10.26
N THR A 118 -10.23 -13.10 -9.25
CA THR A 118 -10.54 -12.80 -7.85
C THR A 118 -9.82 -11.55 -7.34
N PHE A 119 -8.60 -11.27 -7.82
CA PHE A 119 -7.91 -10.03 -7.50
C PHE A 119 -8.63 -8.84 -8.13
N LEU A 120 -9.00 -8.95 -9.40
CA LEU A 120 -9.76 -7.90 -10.10
C LEU A 120 -11.10 -7.64 -9.41
N ASP A 121 -11.80 -8.67 -8.95
CA ASP A 121 -13.05 -8.52 -8.21
C ASP A 121 -12.85 -7.69 -6.95
N ILE A 122 -11.83 -8.00 -6.16
CA ILE A 122 -11.54 -7.28 -4.92
C ILE A 122 -11.15 -5.82 -5.20
N PHE A 123 -10.20 -5.58 -6.11
CA PHE A 123 -9.59 -4.27 -6.28
C PHE A 123 -10.30 -3.35 -7.28
N ILE A 124 -11.05 -3.89 -8.24
CA ILE A 124 -11.77 -3.13 -9.27
C ILE A 124 -13.26 -3.03 -8.95
N GLN A 125 -13.93 -4.09 -8.46
CA GLN A 125 -15.33 -3.94 -8.03
C GLN A 125 -15.42 -3.10 -6.74
N GLY A 126 -14.46 -3.27 -5.82
CA GLY A 126 -14.35 -2.46 -4.59
C GLY A 126 -13.82 -1.04 -4.79
N TRP A 127 -13.48 -0.64 -6.02
CA TRP A 127 -12.80 0.61 -6.35
C TRP A 127 -13.46 1.87 -5.75
N ASP A 128 -14.76 2.04 -6.00
CA ASP A 128 -15.46 3.26 -5.60
C ASP A 128 -15.60 3.37 -4.08
N LEU A 129 -15.88 2.25 -3.40
CA LEU A 129 -15.95 2.19 -1.95
C LEU A 129 -14.58 2.48 -1.31
N PHE A 130 -13.52 1.88 -1.85
CA PHE A 130 -12.15 2.15 -1.42
C PHE A 130 -11.82 3.64 -1.53
N LEU A 131 -12.10 4.26 -2.68
CA LEU A 131 -11.79 5.67 -2.92
C LEU A 131 -12.62 6.61 -2.07
N VAL A 132 -13.89 6.33 -1.82
CA VAL A 132 -14.67 7.10 -0.84
C VAL A 132 -13.97 7.08 0.53
N GLY A 133 -13.49 5.91 0.97
CA GLY A 133 -12.71 5.79 2.20
C GLY A 133 -11.44 6.65 2.20
N MET A 134 -10.72 6.72 1.08
CA MET A 134 -9.51 7.55 0.98
C MET A 134 -9.83 9.05 0.90
N GLU A 135 -10.84 9.45 0.13
CA GLU A 135 -11.24 10.85 -0.08
C GLU A 135 -11.85 11.49 1.17
N THR A 136 -12.52 10.69 2.00
CA THR A 136 -13.16 11.14 3.26
C THR A 136 -12.25 11.02 4.48
N HIS A 137 -11.11 10.33 4.36
CA HIS A 137 -10.13 10.26 5.41
C HIS A 137 -9.48 11.62 5.60
N THR A 138 -9.34 12.06 6.85
CA THR A 138 -8.87 13.42 7.18
C THR A 138 -7.41 13.47 7.65
N GLY A 139 -6.76 12.32 7.77
CA GLY A 139 -5.39 12.20 8.27
C GLY A 139 -4.34 12.01 7.18
N GLY A 140 -3.11 12.38 7.50
CA GLY A 140 -1.99 12.31 6.56
C GLY A 140 -2.06 13.37 5.45
N GLN A 141 -1.01 13.44 4.64
CA GLN A 141 -0.98 14.30 3.46
C GLN A 141 -1.38 13.52 2.22
N HIS A 142 -2.45 13.94 1.56
CA HIS A 142 -3.00 13.22 0.42
C HIS A 142 -2.24 13.54 -0.87
N ILE A 143 -1.90 12.50 -1.62
CA ILE A 143 -1.34 12.59 -2.97
C ILE A 143 -2.25 11.77 -3.90
N VAL A 144 -2.94 12.46 -4.80
CA VAL A 144 -3.86 11.82 -5.75
C VAL A 144 -3.17 11.63 -7.09
N LEU A 145 -2.96 10.38 -7.49
CA LEU A 145 -2.26 10.04 -8.73
C LEU A 145 -3.21 10.07 -9.93
N LYS A 146 -2.77 10.70 -11.02
CA LYS A 146 -3.41 10.60 -12.34
C LYS A 146 -3.26 9.19 -12.92
N PRO A 147 -4.04 8.83 -13.97
CA PRO A 147 -4.08 7.47 -14.48
C PRO A 147 -2.73 6.96 -15.04
N HIS A 148 -1.84 7.87 -15.45
CA HIS A 148 -0.51 7.56 -15.97
C HIS A 148 0.60 7.70 -14.92
N GLU A 149 0.30 8.19 -13.72
CA GLU A 149 1.28 8.42 -12.66
C GLU A 149 1.42 7.19 -11.74
N PHE A 150 2.60 7.08 -11.16
CA PHE A 150 3.04 6.10 -10.19
C PHE A 150 3.71 6.81 -9.01
N LEU A 151 4.04 6.06 -7.95
CA LEU A 151 4.83 6.60 -6.83
C LEU A 151 6.16 7.20 -7.28
N SER A 152 6.78 6.63 -8.33
CA SER A 152 8.00 7.15 -8.93
C SER A 152 7.83 8.56 -9.51
N ASP A 153 6.65 8.91 -9.99
CA ASP A 153 6.38 10.26 -10.52
C ASP A 153 6.12 11.26 -9.38
N ALA A 154 5.62 10.77 -8.24
CA ALA A 154 5.40 11.56 -7.03
C ALA A 154 6.69 11.78 -6.20
N LEU A 155 7.85 11.26 -6.63
CA LEU A 155 9.13 11.33 -5.90
C LEU A 155 9.62 12.74 -5.58
N ALA A 156 9.16 13.78 -6.28
CA ALA A 156 9.45 15.16 -5.88
C ALA A 156 8.95 15.49 -4.45
N VAL A 157 7.97 14.73 -3.93
CA VAL A 157 7.42 14.85 -2.57
C VAL A 157 8.16 13.93 -1.57
N PHE A 158 8.88 12.93 -2.07
CA PHE A 158 9.61 11.95 -1.27
C PHE A 158 11.11 12.18 -1.48
N PRO A 159 11.80 12.98 -0.63
CA PRO A 159 13.22 13.26 -0.83
C PRO A 159 14.03 11.95 -0.72
N LEU A 160 14.27 11.30 -1.85
CA LEU A 160 15.13 10.12 -1.97
C LEU A 160 16.61 10.52 -2.04
N ASP A 161 16.89 11.76 -2.45
CA ASP A 161 18.24 12.28 -2.63
C ASP A 161 18.42 13.54 -1.79
N GLN A 162 18.88 13.35 -0.55
CA GLN A 162 19.53 14.42 0.20
C GLN A 162 20.93 14.04 0.72
N HIS A 163 21.59 13.03 0.14
CA HIS A 163 23.03 12.86 0.29
C HIS A 163 23.63 12.30 -1.01
N GLY A 164 24.23 13.20 -1.79
CA GLY A 164 25.33 12.90 -2.72
C GLY A 164 26.64 13.41 -2.13
#